data_AF-A0AAP8KL38-F1
#
_entry.id   AF-A0AAP8KL38-F1
#
_cell.length_a   1.000
_cell.length_b   1.000
_cell.length_c   1.000
_cell.angle_alpha   90.00
_cell.angle_beta   90.00
_cell.angle_gamma   90.00
#
_symmetry.space_group_name_H-M   'P 1'
#
loop_
_entity.id
_entity.type
_entity.pdbx_description
1 polymer ?
#
loop_
_entity_poly.entity_id
_entity_poly.type
_entity_poly.pdbx_seq_one_letter_code
_entity_poly.pdbx_strand_id
1 'polypeptide(L)'
;MRVCHKDTCPVGVATQNKDLRSLYRGKAHHVVNFMHFIAQELREILASLGLKRVEDLVGRTDLLQRSSTLKANSKVASIDVEKLLCPFDGPNTKEIQQNHNLEHGFDLTNLYEVTKPYIAEGRRYT
;
A
#
# COMPACT_ATOMS: atom_id res chain seq x y z
N MET A 1 9.02 11.34 18.93
CA MET A 1 8.61 12.73 18.62
C MET A 1 7.62 12.73 17.46
N ARG A 2 6.60 13.60 17.50
CA ARG A 2 5.53 13.72 16.49
C ARG A 2 5.36 15.19 16.10
N VAL A 3 6.43 15.78 15.54
CA VAL A 3 6.56 17.23 15.30
C VAL A 3 6.82 17.56 13.83
N CYS A 4 6.44 16.67 12.91
CA CYS A 4 6.70 16.84 11.48
C CYS A 4 6.19 18.18 10.92
N HIS A 5 5.08 18.70 11.47
CA HIS A 5 4.50 19.99 11.09
C HIS A 5 5.34 21.22 11.52
N LYS A 6 6.38 21.04 12.34
CA LYS A 6 7.19 22.14 12.90
C LYS A 6 8.51 22.35 12.18
N ASP A 7 8.82 21.56 11.14
CA ASP A 7 10.10 21.59 10.42
C ASP A 7 11.35 21.28 11.29
N THR A 8 11.18 20.76 12.50
CA THR A 8 12.26 20.50 13.48
C THR A 8 12.56 19.02 13.67
N CYS A 9 12.50 18.23 12.59
CA CYS A 9 12.81 16.80 12.67
C CYS A 9 14.30 16.60 13.05
N PRO A 10 14.60 16.00 14.22
CA PRO A 10 15.97 15.92 14.74
C PRO A 10 16.87 14.95 13.97
N VAL A 11 16.29 14.16 13.06
CA VAL A 11 16.98 13.11 12.29
C VAL A 11 16.93 13.38 10.78
N GLY A 12 16.50 14.57 10.36
CA GLY A 12 16.52 14.98 8.96
C GLY A 12 15.51 14.29 8.04
N VAL A 13 14.47 13.64 8.59
CA VAL A 13 13.45 12.92 7.80
C VAL A 13 12.36 13.86 7.28
N ALA A 14 11.68 14.57 8.17
CA ALA A 14 10.54 15.43 7.84
C ALA A 14 10.89 16.91 8.13
N THR A 15 11.85 17.45 7.38
CA THR A 15 12.32 18.84 7.51
C THR A 15 12.92 19.34 6.20
N GLN A 16 12.75 20.63 5.90
CA GLN A 16 13.41 21.35 4.81
C GLN A 16 14.60 22.17 5.27
N ASN A 17 14.75 22.39 6.58
CA ASN A 17 15.94 23.02 7.16
C ASN A 17 17.21 22.26 6.76
N LYS A 18 18.18 22.97 6.16
CA LYS A 18 19.40 22.38 5.58
C LYS A 18 20.27 21.69 6.63
N ASP A 19 20.42 22.29 7.80
CA ASP A 19 21.26 21.77 8.88
C ASP A 19 20.65 20.46 9.42
N LEU A 20 19.34 20.44 9.62
CA LEU A 20 18.64 19.24 10.07
C LEU A 20 18.60 18.13 9.01
N ARG A 21 18.43 18.49 7.73
CA ARG A 21 18.49 17.54 6.60
C ARG A 21 19.86 16.85 6.51
N SER A 22 20.94 17.56 6.83
CA SER A 22 22.29 16.99 6.83
C SER A 22 22.46 15.82 7.83
N LEU A 23 21.58 15.71 8.82
CA LEU A 23 21.58 14.65 9.83
C LEU A 23 20.96 13.34 9.32
N TYR A 24 20.34 13.31 8.14
CA TYR A 24 19.73 12.11 7.59
C TYR A 24 20.80 11.07 7.21
N ARG A 25 20.70 9.86 7.79
CA ARG A 25 21.62 8.74 7.56
C ARG A 25 20.98 7.55 6.85
N GLY A 26 19.72 7.68 6.44
CA GLY A 26 19.01 6.60 5.77
C GLY A 26 19.60 6.33 4.38
N LYS A 27 19.56 5.06 3.96
CA LYS A 27 20.02 4.60 2.66
C LYS A 27 18.94 3.73 2.06
N ALA A 28 18.83 3.69 0.73
CA ALA A 28 17.81 2.89 0.04
C ALA A 28 17.81 1.42 0.48
N HIS A 29 18.99 0.83 0.70
CA HIS A 29 19.11 -0.55 1.16
C HIS A 29 18.51 -0.80 2.55
N HIS A 30 18.42 0.20 3.43
CA HIS A 30 17.73 0.00 4.72
C HIS A 30 16.24 -0.32 4.51
N VAL A 31 15.59 0.34 3.53
CA VAL A 31 14.18 0.10 3.20
C VAL A 31 14.01 -1.24 2.48
N VAL A 32 14.92 -1.57 1.56
CA VAL A 32 14.93 -2.86 0.86
C VAL A 32 15.06 -4.02 1.85
N ASN A 33 16.01 -3.92 2.79
CA ASN A 33 16.20 -4.95 3.83
C ASN A 33 14.97 -5.08 4.74
N PHE A 34 14.35 -3.95 5.13
CA PHE A 34 13.11 -3.97 5.89
C PHE A 34 12.01 -4.74 5.14
N MET A 35 11.79 -4.45 3.85
CA MET A 35 10.78 -5.15 3.05
C MET A 35 11.11 -6.63 2.87
N HIS A 36 12.39 -7.01 2.78
CA HIS A 36 12.80 -8.42 2.76
C HIS A 36 12.44 -9.15 4.06
N PHE A 37 12.63 -8.52 5.21
CA PHE A 37 12.24 -9.11 6.50
C PHE A 37 10.72 -9.27 6.61
N ILE A 38 9.95 -8.26 6.24
CA ILE A 38 8.47 -8.35 6.21
C ILE A 38 8.01 -9.48 5.27
N ALA A 39 8.60 -9.58 4.09
CA ALA A 39 8.25 -10.63 3.14
C ALA A 39 8.66 -12.03 3.64
N GLN A 40 9.77 -12.15 4.38
CA GLN A 40 10.19 -13.41 4.97
C GLN A 40 9.25 -13.86 6.09
N GLU A 41 8.89 -12.96 7.02
CA GLU A 41 7.93 -13.24 8.08
C GLU A 41 6.57 -13.66 7.50
N LEU A 42 6.10 -12.98 6.45
CA LEU A 42 4.87 -13.36 5.75
C LEU A 42 4.95 -14.78 5.17
N ARG A 43 6.08 -15.16 4.56
CA ARG A 43 6.27 -16.53 4.02
C ARG A 43 6.26 -17.59 5.13
N GLU A 44 6.84 -17.29 6.29
CA GLU A 44 6.83 -18.18 7.45
C GLU A 44 5.40 -18.37 7.98
N ILE A 45 4.62 -17.29 8.06
CA ILE A 45 3.20 -17.34 8.44
C ILE A 45 2.42 -18.19 7.42
N LEU A 46 2.55 -17.93 6.12
CA LEU A 46 1.90 -18.71 5.07
C LEU A 46 2.23 -20.21 5.19
N ALA A 47 3.51 -20.54 5.40
CA ALA A 47 3.96 -21.92 5.58
C ALA A 47 3.32 -22.58 6.82
N SER A 48 3.22 -21.86 7.95
CA SER A 48 2.56 -22.38 9.16
C SER A 48 1.05 -22.61 9.00
N LEU A 49 0.42 -21.87 8.08
CA LEU A 49 -0.98 -22.04 7.69
C LEU A 49 -1.18 -23.05 6.55
N GLY A 50 -0.10 -23.62 6.00
CA GLY A 50 -0.15 -24.56 4.88
C GLY A 50 -0.45 -23.93 3.51
N LEU A 51 -0.28 -22.61 3.38
CA LEU A 51 -0.54 -21.85 2.16
C LEU A 51 0.76 -21.56 1.39
N LYS A 52 0.67 -21.49 0.06
CA LYS A 52 1.84 -21.22 -0.80
C LYS A 52 1.87 -19.80 -1.34
N ARG A 53 0.70 -19.18 -1.53
CA ARG A 53 0.56 -17.86 -2.15
C ARG A 53 -0.25 -16.93 -1.26
N VAL A 54 0.01 -15.63 -1.38
CA VAL A 54 -0.78 -14.61 -0.67
C VAL A 54 -2.22 -14.62 -1.14
N GLU A 55 -2.45 -14.87 -2.43
CA GLU A 55 -3.80 -15.00 -3.00
C GLU A 55 -4.63 -16.09 -2.32
N ASP A 56 -4.01 -17.16 -1.84
CA ASP A 56 -4.68 -18.25 -1.11
C ASP A 56 -5.13 -17.82 0.30
N LEU A 57 -4.52 -16.76 0.85
CA LEU A 57 -4.79 -16.21 2.18
C LEU A 57 -5.84 -15.08 2.16
N VAL A 58 -5.87 -14.27 1.10
CA VAL A 58 -6.75 -13.09 1.01
C VAL A 58 -8.21 -13.50 1.22
N GLY A 59 -8.89 -12.88 2.19
CA GLY A 59 -10.31 -13.14 2.48
C GLY A 59 -10.61 -14.41 3.28
N ARG A 60 -9.62 -15.20 3.70
CA ARG A 60 -9.80 -16.40 4.56
C ARG A 60 -10.06 -16.04 6.02
N THR A 61 -11.24 -15.47 6.31
CA THR A 61 -11.64 -15.11 7.68
C THR A 61 -11.80 -16.33 8.59
N ASP A 62 -12.01 -17.51 8.03
CA ASP A 62 -12.05 -18.79 8.72
C ASP A 62 -10.71 -19.18 9.39
N LEU A 63 -9.59 -18.59 8.96
CA LEU A 63 -8.27 -18.76 9.59
C LEU A 63 -8.06 -17.83 10.80
N LEU A 64 -9.02 -16.95 11.09
CA LEU A 64 -8.98 -16.02 12.20
C LEU A 64 -10.01 -16.42 13.26
N GLN A 65 -9.64 -16.20 14.52
CA GLN A 65 -10.56 -16.38 15.65
C GLN A 65 -10.27 -15.34 16.73
N ARG A 66 -11.28 -15.04 17.54
CA ARG A 66 -11.08 -14.23 18.74
C ARG A 66 -10.09 -14.93 19.68
N SER A 67 -9.12 -14.19 20.20
CA SER A 67 -8.16 -14.75 21.16
C SER A 67 -8.89 -15.24 22.42
N SER A 68 -8.58 -16.47 22.83
CA SER A 68 -9.08 -17.08 24.06
C SER A 68 -8.41 -16.52 25.33
N THR A 69 -7.31 -15.78 25.19
CA THR A 69 -6.52 -15.24 26.32
C THR A 69 -7.05 -13.89 26.82
N LEU A 70 -8.18 -13.42 26.30
CA LEU A 70 -8.77 -12.14 26.71
C LEU A 70 -9.26 -12.21 28.16
N LYS A 71 -8.87 -11.21 28.97
CA LYS A 71 -9.41 -11.06 30.33
C LYS A 71 -10.90 -10.71 30.24
N ALA A 72 -11.75 -11.49 30.90
CA ALA A 72 -13.22 -11.42 30.82
C ALA A 72 -13.79 -10.00 31.06
N ASN A 73 -13.14 -9.17 31.88
CA ASN A 73 -13.61 -7.82 32.23
C ASN A 73 -12.80 -6.69 31.56
N SER A 74 -12.03 -6.99 30.52
CA SER A 74 -11.29 -5.96 29.77
C SER A 74 -12.19 -5.27 28.75
N LYS A 75 -11.94 -3.97 28.50
CA LYS A 75 -12.60 -3.24 27.39
C LYS A 75 -12.39 -3.90 26.02
N VAL A 76 -11.32 -4.68 25.87
CA VAL A 76 -11.04 -5.44 24.64
C VAL A 76 -12.02 -6.60 24.50
N ALA A 77 -12.33 -7.28 25.61
CA ALA A 77 -13.29 -8.37 25.62
C ALA A 77 -14.72 -7.93 25.29
N SER A 78 -15.06 -6.64 25.43
CA SER A 78 -16.37 -6.10 25.04
C SER A 78 -16.48 -5.68 23.56
N ILE A 79 -15.38 -5.70 22.79
CA ILE A 79 -15.44 -5.35 21.37
C ILE A 79 -16.11 -6.48 20.58
N ASP A 80 -17.14 -6.15 19.81
CA ASP A 80 -17.74 -7.06 18.83
C ASP A 80 -16.88 -7.07 17.56
N VAL A 81 -16.37 -8.25 17.20
CA VAL A 81 -15.54 -8.48 16.00
C VAL A 81 -16.21 -9.43 15.02
N GLU A 82 -17.43 -9.92 15.30
CA GLU A 82 -18.08 -10.96 14.49
C GLU A 82 -18.30 -10.49 13.05
N LYS A 83 -18.58 -9.19 12.86
CA LYS A 83 -18.70 -8.58 11.53
C LYS A 83 -17.40 -8.61 10.71
N LEU A 84 -16.24 -8.74 11.35
CA LEU A 84 -14.95 -8.88 10.68
C LEU A 84 -14.61 -10.34 10.36
N LEU A 85 -15.20 -11.28 11.10
CA LEU A 85 -14.96 -12.73 10.92
C LEU A 85 -15.98 -13.39 10.00
N CYS A 86 -17.07 -12.70 9.67
CA CYS A 86 -18.12 -13.20 8.79
C CYS A 86 -17.54 -13.70 7.45
N PRO A 87 -17.70 -14.99 7.11
CA PRO A 87 -17.23 -15.53 5.85
C PRO A 87 -18.02 -14.93 4.68
N PHE A 88 -17.34 -14.71 3.57
CA PHE A 88 -17.98 -14.30 2.33
C PHE A 88 -18.22 -15.50 1.43
N ASP A 89 -19.47 -15.69 1.01
CA ASP A 89 -19.83 -16.70 0.02
C ASP A 89 -19.56 -16.17 -1.39
N GLY A 90 -18.46 -16.61 -2.01
CA GLY A 90 -18.11 -16.25 -3.38
C GLY A 90 -16.60 -16.14 -3.61
N PRO A 91 -16.19 -15.67 -4.81
CA PRO A 91 -14.79 -15.39 -5.08
C PRO A 91 -14.30 -14.28 -4.14
N ASN A 92 -13.28 -14.62 -3.35
CA ASN A 92 -12.63 -13.74 -2.36
C ASN A 92 -11.55 -12.83 -2.98
N THR A 93 -11.41 -12.85 -4.31
CA THR A 93 -10.50 -11.98 -5.06
C THR A 93 -11.30 -11.04 -5.95
N LYS A 94 -10.84 -9.80 -6.05
CA LYS A 94 -11.35 -8.83 -7.02
C LYS A 94 -10.19 -8.31 -7.84
N GLU A 95 -10.07 -8.82 -9.05
CA GLU A 95 -9.17 -8.28 -10.06
C GLU A 95 -9.92 -7.26 -10.90
N ILE A 96 -9.34 -6.07 -11.07
CA ILE A 96 -9.84 -5.06 -11.99
C ILE A 96 -8.79 -4.81 -13.05
N GLN A 97 -9.21 -4.75 -14.31
CA GLN A 97 -8.34 -4.28 -15.36
C GLN A 97 -8.05 -2.80 -15.13
N GLN A 98 -6.79 -2.39 -15.31
CA GLN A 98 -6.41 -1.00 -15.22
C GLN A 98 -7.03 -0.24 -16.41
N ASN A 99 -8.08 0.53 -16.16
CA ASN A 99 -8.62 1.46 -17.13
C ASN A 99 -8.32 2.90 -16.70
N HIS A 100 -7.51 3.61 -17.49
CA HIS A 100 -7.20 5.04 -17.30
C HIS A 100 -8.23 5.96 -17.96
N ASN A 101 -9.26 5.40 -18.59
CA ASN A 101 -10.31 6.10 -19.34
C ASN A 101 -9.74 7.04 -20.42
N LEU A 102 -8.62 6.65 -21.04
CA LEU A 102 -7.93 7.48 -22.04
C LEU A 102 -8.78 7.66 -23.29
N GLU A 103 -9.64 6.70 -23.60
CA GLU A 103 -10.64 6.73 -24.66
C GLU A 103 -11.63 7.89 -24.53
N HIS A 104 -11.77 8.48 -23.35
CA HIS A 104 -12.63 9.63 -23.09
C HIS A 104 -11.85 10.93 -22.88
N GLY A 105 -10.53 10.86 -22.74
CA GLY A 105 -9.68 12.02 -22.55
C GLY A 105 -9.62 12.89 -23.80
N PHE A 106 -9.68 14.21 -23.63
CA PHE A 106 -9.55 15.19 -24.72
C PHE A 106 -8.25 14.95 -25.54
N ASP A 107 -7.18 14.56 -24.85
CA ASP A 107 -5.89 14.26 -25.44
C ASP A 107 -5.98 13.22 -26.55
N LEU A 108 -6.57 12.04 -26.32
CA LEU A 108 -6.66 11.00 -27.35
C LEU A 108 -7.84 11.20 -28.32
N THR A 109 -8.92 11.83 -27.87
CA THR A 109 -10.14 11.99 -28.67
C THR A 109 -10.05 13.16 -29.66
N ASN A 110 -9.35 14.23 -29.30
CA ASN A 110 -9.33 15.46 -30.09
C ASN A 110 -7.92 15.96 -30.41
N LEU A 111 -7.00 15.90 -29.44
CA LEU A 111 -5.70 16.58 -29.58
C LEU A 111 -4.64 15.73 -30.27
N TYR A 112 -4.58 14.43 -30.02
CA TYR A 112 -3.49 13.57 -30.46
C TYR A 112 -3.43 13.48 -31.98
N GLU A 113 -4.55 13.17 -32.65
CA GLU A 113 -4.57 13.02 -34.11
C GLU A 113 -4.17 14.30 -34.85
N VAL A 114 -4.56 15.47 -34.34
CA VAL A 114 -4.21 16.77 -34.95
C VAL A 114 -2.78 17.21 -34.62
N THR A 115 -2.25 16.85 -33.46
CA THR A 115 -0.88 17.23 -33.03
C THR A 115 0.19 16.24 -33.47
N LYS A 116 -0.17 14.99 -33.79
CA LYS A 116 0.75 13.91 -34.18
C LYS A 116 1.79 14.30 -35.25
N PRO A 117 1.44 14.96 -36.37
CA PRO A 117 2.45 15.36 -37.35
C PRO A 117 3.41 16.44 -36.80
N TYR A 118 2.90 17.38 -36.00
CA TYR A 118 3.70 18.43 -35.38
C TYR A 118 4.70 17.88 -34.36
N ILE A 119 4.27 16.88 -33.56
CA ILE A 119 5.14 16.16 -32.63
C ILE A 119 6.26 15.43 -33.41
N ALA A 120 5.91 14.72 -34.49
CA ALA A 120 6.88 13.96 -35.29
C ALA A 120 7.93 14.87 -35.94
N GLU A 121 7.56 16.09 -36.28
CA GLU A 121 8.43 17.06 -36.96
C GLU A 121 9.08 18.06 -35.98
N GLY A 122 8.79 17.97 -34.68
CA GLY A 122 9.28 18.92 -33.66
C GLY A 122 8.78 20.35 -33.87
N ARG A 123 7.63 20.54 -34.52
CA ARG A 123 7.05 21.85 -34.81
C ARG A 123 5.96 22.22 -33.80
N ARG A 124 5.71 23.52 -33.64
CA ARG A 124 4.65 24.01 -32.76
C ARG A 124 3.28 23.78 -33.40
N TYR A 125 2.36 23.18 -32.66
CA TYR A 125 0.93 23.19 -32.97
C TYR A 125 0.36 24.56 -32.61
N THR A 126 -0.17 25.28 -33.59
CA THR A 126 -0.77 26.63 -33.45
C THR A 126 -2.22 26.62 -33.84
#